data_AF-A0A1B0B5W8-F1
#
_entry.id   AF-A0A1B0B5W8-F1
#
_cell.length_a   1.000
_cell.length_b   1.000
_cell.length_c   1.000
_cell.angle_alpha   90.00
_cell.angle_beta   90.00
_cell.angle_gamma   90.00
#
_symmetry.space_group_name_H-M   'P 1'
#
loop_
_entity.id
_entity.type
_entity.pdbx_description
1 polymer ?
#
loop_
_entity_poly.entity_id
_entity_poly.type
_entity_poly.pdbx_seq_one_letter_code
_entity_poly.pdbx_strand_id
1 'polypeptide(L)'
;FKVKCQYLNRNVVANPPPELCRRNYRLKDTNIIMPGTTATIRTRKFMTNRLLCYKQMVCDVIHPSLSSVSKTEIREKLAAMYKVTPDACFVFGFRTNFVGGRSTGFALIYVTLDFAKKFEPKYLLARHGLLEIKKQTHKQRKERKNRMKKVRGTAKAKK
;
A
#
# COMPACT_ATOMS: atom_id res chain seq x y z
N PHE A 1 1.19 -63.71 19.74
CA PHE A 1 1.67 -62.82 20.82
C PHE A 1 1.58 -61.39 20.32
N LYS A 2 0.58 -60.60 20.77
CA LYS A 2 0.71 -59.54 21.80
C LYS A 2 1.77 -58.48 21.37
N VAL A 3 1.52 -57.18 21.23
CA VAL A 3 0.44 -56.26 21.62
C VAL A 3 0.53 -55.00 20.73
N LYS A 4 -0.60 -54.32 20.48
CA LYS A 4 -0.66 -52.93 20.00
C LYS A 4 0.07 -51.99 20.97
N CYS A 5 0.69 -50.91 20.47
CA CYS A 5 0.63 -49.65 21.19
C CYS A 5 0.45 -48.48 20.22
N GLN A 6 -0.70 -47.84 20.34
CA GLN A 6 -1.11 -46.62 19.68
C GLN A 6 -0.63 -45.45 20.53
N TYR A 7 0.13 -44.51 19.97
CA TYR A 7 0.19 -43.10 20.38
C TYR A 7 0.73 -42.35 19.14
N LEU A 8 -0.06 -41.72 18.27
CA LEU A 8 -0.77 -40.46 18.51
C LEU A 8 0.02 -39.59 19.49
N ASN A 9 0.79 -38.61 18.97
CA ASN A 9 0.71 -37.21 19.41
C ASN A 9 1.64 -36.29 18.61
N ARG A 10 1.02 -35.51 17.72
CA ARG A 10 1.18 -34.05 17.56
C ARG A 10 2.60 -33.48 17.68
N ASN A 11 3.28 -33.31 16.55
CA ASN A 11 4.16 -32.16 16.37
C ASN A 11 3.40 -31.09 15.56
N VAL A 12 2.35 -30.55 16.18
CA VAL A 12 1.80 -29.26 15.80
C VAL A 12 2.76 -28.24 16.41
N VAL A 13 3.58 -27.61 15.57
CA VAL A 13 4.29 -26.39 15.97
C VAL A 13 3.20 -25.38 16.31
N ALA A 14 2.94 -25.24 17.61
CA ALA A 14 2.00 -24.29 18.15
C ALA A 14 2.51 -22.90 17.78
N ASN A 15 1.88 -22.25 16.80
CA ASN A 15 2.00 -20.82 16.65
C ASN A 15 1.52 -20.20 17.97
N PRO A 16 2.33 -19.40 18.68
CA PRO A 16 1.87 -18.74 19.88
C PRO A 16 0.70 -17.82 19.51
N PRO A 17 -0.36 -17.74 20.34
CA PRO A 17 -1.47 -16.84 20.11
C PRO A 17 -0.96 -15.39 20.03
N PRO A 18 -1.56 -14.53 19.19
CA PRO A 18 -1.19 -13.12 19.16
C PRO A 18 -1.69 -12.48 20.46
N GLU A 19 -0.81 -12.38 21.45
CA GLU A 19 -1.08 -11.62 22.66
C GLU A 19 -1.39 -10.17 22.28
N LEU A 20 -2.65 -9.81 22.51
CA LEU A 20 -3.13 -8.45 22.63
C LEU A 20 -2.38 -7.76 23.77
N CYS A 21 -1.27 -7.09 23.44
CA CYS A 21 -0.65 -6.13 24.36
C CYS A 21 -0.69 -4.73 23.73
N ARG A 22 -1.56 -3.89 24.28
CA ARG A 22 -1.52 -2.43 24.17
C ARG A 22 -0.13 -1.96 24.63
N ARG A 23 0.82 -1.85 23.72
CA ARG A 23 2.05 -1.09 23.96
C ARG A 23 2.01 0.14 23.09
N ASN A 24 1.87 1.29 23.75
CA ASN A 24 2.19 2.57 23.16
C ASN A 24 3.66 2.54 22.76
N TYR A 25 3.94 2.13 21.53
CA TYR A 25 5.24 2.36 20.92
C TYR A 25 5.36 3.86 20.67
N ARG A 26 5.86 4.59 21.67
CA ARG A 26 6.54 5.86 21.44
C ARG A 26 7.76 5.52 20.58
N LEU A 27 7.57 5.62 19.26
CA LEU A 27 8.61 5.40 18.27
C LEU A 27 9.73 6.40 18.59
N LYS A 28 10.87 5.89 19.05
CA LYS A 28 12.10 6.67 19.15
C LYS A 28 12.53 6.99 17.72
N ASP A 29 12.81 8.26 17.47
CA ASP A 29 13.34 8.77 16.22
C ASP A 29 14.65 8.02 15.88
N THR A 30 14.55 7.00 15.02
CA THR A 30 15.70 6.28 14.51
C THR A 30 16.02 6.86 13.14
N ASN A 31 16.97 7.80 13.14
CA ASN A 31 17.59 8.29 11.91
C ASN A 31 18.45 7.16 11.33
N ILE A 32 17.85 6.30 10.51
CA ILE A 32 18.57 5.26 9.77
C ILE A 32 19.11 5.92 8.49
N ILE A 33 20.42 6.15 8.45
CA ILE A 33 21.13 6.67 7.27
C ILE A 33 21.49 5.47 6.39
N MET A 34 20.71 5.23 5.34
CA MET A 34 21.13 4.34 4.26
C MET A 34 22.21 5.06 3.42
N PRO A 35 23.39 4.46 3.18
CA PRO A 35 24.43 5.10 2.38
C PRO A 35 24.00 5.10 0.91
N GLY A 36 23.66 6.27 0.35
CA GLY A 36 23.38 6.42 -1.08
C GLY A 36 22.31 7.43 -1.47
N THR A 37 21.42 7.85 -0.55
CA THR A 37 20.45 8.92 -0.86
C THR A 37 20.32 9.92 0.27
N THR A 38 20.74 11.16 -0.01
CA THR A 38 20.81 12.35 0.87
C THR A 38 19.46 12.87 1.38
N ALA A 39 18.36 12.15 1.11
CA ALA A 39 17.01 12.58 1.48
C ALA A 39 16.56 12.04 2.84
N THR A 40 16.21 12.93 3.76
CA THR A 40 15.69 12.59 5.09
C THR A 40 14.16 12.68 5.09
N ILE A 41 13.49 11.67 5.66
CA ILE A 41 12.03 11.63 5.76
C ILE A 41 11.60 11.94 7.19
N ARG A 42 10.65 12.85 7.35
CA ARG A 42 9.96 13.12 8.61
C ARG A 42 8.47 12.89 8.45
N THR A 43 7.84 12.29 9.46
CA THR A 43 6.41 12.00 9.43
C THR A 43 5.67 12.92 10.39
N ARG A 44 4.56 13.51 9.94
CA ARG A 44 3.65 14.33 10.75
C ARG A 44 2.24 13.73 10.74
N LYS A 45 1.43 14.10 11.74
CA LYS A 45 0.01 13.72 11.83
C LYS A 45 -0.19 12.20 11.64
N PHE A 46 0.60 11.41 12.35
CA PHE A 46 0.51 9.95 12.30
C PHE A 46 -0.76 9.48 13.00
N MET A 47 -1.58 8.70 12.31
CA MET A 47 -2.79 8.11 12.85
C MET A 47 -2.93 6.65 12.40
N THR A 48 -3.26 5.77 13.34
CA THR A 48 -3.55 4.36 13.06
C THR A 48 -5.04 4.18 12.80
N ASN A 49 -5.43 3.96 11.54
CA ASN A 49 -6.81 3.68 11.18
C ASN A 49 -7.08 2.17 11.24
N ARG A 50 -7.91 1.75 12.20
CA ARG A 50 -8.26 0.32 12.39
C ARG A 50 -9.39 -0.16 11.49
N LEU A 51 -10.22 0.74 10.95
CA LEU A 51 -11.34 0.39 10.07
C LEU A 51 -10.84 -0.07 8.70
N LEU A 52 -9.80 0.60 8.19
CA LEU A 52 -9.19 0.34 6.88
C LEU A 52 -7.84 -0.39 6.99
N CYS A 53 -7.45 -0.77 8.21
CA CYS A 53 -6.24 -1.54 8.51
C CYS A 53 -4.93 -0.92 7.94
N TYR A 54 -4.81 0.41 7.99
CA TYR A 54 -3.60 1.11 7.59
C TYR A 54 -3.20 2.21 8.59
N LYS A 55 -1.92 2.60 8.52
CA LYS A 55 -1.37 3.78 9.19
C LYS A 55 -1.31 4.92 8.18
N GLN A 56 -1.97 6.04 8.46
CA GLN A 56 -1.88 7.25 7.63
C GLN A 56 -0.99 8.28 8.28
N MET A 57 -0.23 8.98 7.45
CA MET A 57 0.63 10.06 7.89
C MET A 57 0.87 11.04 6.74
N VAL A 58 1.27 12.25 7.11
CA VAL A 58 1.87 13.22 6.19
C VAL A 58 3.37 12.97 6.19
N CYS A 59 3.96 12.88 5.01
CA CYS A 59 5.38 12.64 4.79
C CYS A 59 6.04 13.93 4.29
N ASP A 60 6.98 14.46 5.07
CA ASP A 60 7.84 15.56 4.65
C ASP A 60 9.21 14.99 4.27
N VAL A 61 9.64 15.28 3.06
CA VAL A 61 10.91 14.82 2.50
C VAL A 61 11.84 16.02 2.40
N ILE A 62 12.98 15.96 3.08
CA ILE A 62 14.03 16.99 3.06
C ILE A 62 15.17 16.49 2.18
N HIS A 63 15.47 17.21 1.11
CA HIS A 63 16.43 16.82 0.07
C HIS A 63 17.12 18.07 -0.50
N PRO A 64 18.10 18.63 0.22
CA PRO A 64 18.68 19.94 -0.13
C PRO A 64 19.45 19.95 -1.45
N SER A 65 20.05 18.83 -1.84
CA SER A 65 20.89 18.71 -3.04
C SER A 65 20.16 18.15 -4.27
N LEU A 66 18.91 17.71 -4.12
CA LEU A 66 18.14 17.09 -5.19
C LEU A 66 16.91 17.95 -5.49
N SER A 67 16.43 17.89 -6.73
CA SER A 67 15.21 18.60 -7.13
C SER A 67 13.95 17.90 -6.61
N SER A 68 13.87 16.58 -6.78
CA SER A 68 12.79 15.74 -6.27
C SER A 68 13.29 14.31 -6.06
N VAL A 69 12.76 13.65 -5.03
CA VAL A 69 13.09 12.27 -4.69
C VAL A 69 12.09 11.34 -5.37
N SER A 70 12.57 10.23 -5.91
CA SER A 70 11.71 9.23 -6.54
C SER A 70 10.76 8.59 -5.51
N LYS A 71 9.55 8.24 -5.93
CA LYS A 71 8.55 7.64 -5.02
C LYS A 71 8.95 6.24 -4.55
N THR A 72 9.78 5.54 -5.32
CA THR A 72 10.35 4.23 -4.99
C THR A 72 11.31 4.35 -3.82
N GLU A 73 12.24 5.31 -3.85
CA GLU A 73 13.16 5.56 -2.72
C GLU A 73 12.43 5.96 -1.45
N ILE A 74 11.41 6.83 -1.56
CA ILE A 74 10.59 7.23 -0.41
C ILE A 74 9.88 6.02 0.21
N ARG A 75 9.39 5.11 -0.65
CA ARG A 75 8.71 3.88 -0.22
C ARG A 75 9.66 2.95 0.53
N GLU A 76 10.86 2.75 0.01
CA GLU A 76 11.91 1.94 0.63
C GLU A 76 12.35 2.50 1.98
N LYS A 77 12.53 3.82 2.07
CA LYS A 77 12.88 4.48 3.34
C LYS A 77 11.76 4.37 4.38
N LEU A 78 10.50 4.58 3.99
CA LEU A 78 9.36 4.39 4.89
C LEU A 78 9.20 2.92 5.33
N ALA A 79 9.44 1.99 4.41
CA ALA A 79 9.44 0.56 4.68
C ALA A 79 10.52 0.19 5.71
N ALA A 80 11.74 0.69 5.55
CA ALA A 80 12.82 0.51 6.51
C ALA A 80 12.50 1.12 7.89
N MET A 81 11.98 2.36 7.92
CA MET A 81 11.62 3.06 9.17
C MET A 81 10.56 2.31 9.99
N TYR A 82 9.52 1.80 9.34
CA TYR A 82 8.40 1.14 10.01
C TYR A 82 8.49 -0.39 10.03
N LYS A 83 9.57 -0.97 9.50
CA LYS A 83 9.81 -2.42 9.41
C LYS A 83 8.68 -3.15 8.67
N VAL A 84 8.31 -2.62 7.51
CA VAL A 84 7.25 -3.17 6.64
C VAL A 84 7.84 -3.43 5.26
N THR A 85 7.27 -4.36 4.51
CA THR A 85 7.62 -4.56 3.09
C THR A 85 7.26 -3.32 2.26
N PRO A 86 8.09 -2.91 1.29
CA PRO A 86 7.83 -1.73 0.47
C PRO A 86 6.49 -1.82 -0.28
N ASP A 87 6.07 -3.02 -0.68
CA ASP A 87 4.82 -3.22 -1.43
C ASP A 87 3.56 -2.77 -0.68
N ALA A 88 3.59 -2.78 0.65
CA ALA A 88 2.47 -2.37 1.51
C ALA A 88 2.45 -0.86 1.79
N CYS A 89 3.48 -0.13 1.33
CA CYS A 89 3.63 1.31 1.48
C CYS A 89 3.18 2.04 0.21
N PHE A 90 2.11 2.81 0.33
CA PHE A 90 1.58 3.65 -0.74
C PHE A 90 1.92 5.11 -0.46
N VAL A 91 2.47 5.78 -1.45
CA VAL A 91 2.91 7.17 -1.30
C VAL A 91 2.41 8.00 -2.48
N PHE A 92 1.72 9.09 -2.20
CA PHE A 92 1.05 9.90 -3.22
C PHE A 92 0.97 11.37 -2.85
N GLY A 93 0.59 12.20 -3.83
CA GLY A 93 0.32 13.62 -3.62
C GLY A 93 1.54 14.45 -3.23
N PHE A 94 2.75 14.06 -3.65
CA PHE A 94 3.94 14.86 -3.39
C PHE A 94 3.91 16.19 -4.14
N ARG A 95 4.16 17.27 -3.40
CA ARG A 95 4.35 18.62 -3.91
C ARG A 95 5.63 19.19 -3.32
N THR A 96 6.51 19.67 -4.19
CA THR A 96 7.72 20.42 -3.82
C THR A 96 7.31 21.82 -3.33
N ASN A 97 7.95 22.28 -2.27
CA ASN A 97 7.79 23.66 -1.80
C ASN A 97 8.44 24.63 -2.78
N PHE A 98 7.96 25.89 -2.77
CA PHE A 98 8.64 26.97 -3.46
C PHE A 98 10.06 27.11 -2.91
N VAL A 99 11.03 27.41 -3.78
CA VAL A 99 12.49 27.38 -3.51
C VAL A 99 13.10 25.97 -3.42
N GLY A 100 12.30 24.90 -3.41
CA GLY A 100 12.81 23.51 -3.43
C GLY A 100 13.32 23.00 -2.08
N GLY A 101 14.09 21.91 -2.10
CA GLY A 101 14.74 21.32 -0.91
C GLY A 101 13.81 20.60 0.09
N ARG A 102 12.50 20.87 0.04
CA ARG A 102 11.46 20.20 0.83
C ARG A 102 10.28 19.83 -0.06
N SER A 103 9.75 18.63 0.16
CA SER A 103 8.51 18.16 -0.47
C SER A 103 7.58 17.63 0.59
N THR A 104 6.28 17.84 0.41
CA THR A 104 5.23 17.33 1.29
C THR A 104 4.34 16.37 0.52
N GLY A 105 3.93 15.28 1.14
CA GLY A 105 3.03 14.30 0.53
C GLY A 105 2.34 13.43 1.57
N PHE A 106 1.62 12.42 1.10
CA PHE A 106 0.87 11.51 1.94
C PHE A 106 1.44 10.10 1.83
N ALA A 107 1.44 9.39 2.95
CA ALA A 107 1.83 7.99 3.01
C ALA A 107 0.78 7.17 3.74
N LEU A 108 0.45 6.01 3.17
CA LEU A 108 -0.41 4.98 3.74
C LEU A 108 0.40 3.69 3.85
N ILE A 109 0.45 3.11 5.04
CA ILE A 109 1.14 1.83 5.28
C ILE A 109 0.10 0.82 5.73
N TYR A 110 -0.20 -0.16 4.88
CA TYR A 110 -1.12 -1.24 5.21
C TYR A 110 -0.43 -2.31 6.05
N VAL A 111 -1.22 -3.05 6.85
CA VAL A 111 -0.71 -4.23 7.57
C VAL A 111 -0.43 -5.38 6.60
N THR A 112 -1.30 -5.58 5.60
CA THR A 112 -1.15 -6.63 4.57
C THR A 112 -1.54 -6.10 3.19
N LEU A 113 -0.97 -6.68 2.13
CA LEU A 113 -1.26 -6.31 0.74
C LEU A 113 -2.71 -6.55 0.31
N ASP A 114 -3.39 -7.53 0.91
CA ASP A 114 -4.76 -7.87 0.55
C ASP A 114 -5.75 -6.76 0.93
N PHE A 115 -5.52 -6.09 2.07
CA PHE A 115 -6.30 -4.91 2.46
C PHE A 115 -6.04 -3.75 1.51
N ALA A 116 -4.79 -3.55 1.08
CA ALA A 116 -4.47 -2.51 0.11
C ALA A 116 -5.24 -2.69 -1.20
N LYS A 117 -5.31 -3.91 -1.75
CA LYS A 117 -6.06 -4.20 -2.98
C LYS A 117 -7.57 -3.95 -2.85
N LYS A 118 -8.13 -4.09 -1.65
CA LYS A 118 -9.57 -3.90 -1.38
C LYS A 118 -9.95 -2.42 -1.23
N PHE A 119 -9.15 -1.66 -0.47
CA PHE A 119 -9.50 -0.30 -0.07
C PHE A 119 -8.91 0.79 -0.96
N GLU A 120 -7.76 0.54 -1.60
CA GLU A 120 -7.15 1.55 -2.45
C GLU A 120 -7.95 1.78 -3.73
N PRO A 121 -8.03 3.04 -4.20
CA PRO A 121 -8.59 3.32 -5.49
C PRO A 121 -7.75 2.66 -6.60
N LYS A 122 -8.43 2.10 -7.60
CA LYS A 122 -7.82 1.31 -8.69
C LYS A 122 -6.68 2.03 -9.41
N TYR A 123 -6.71 3.37 -9.52
CA TYR A 123 -5.66 4.12 -10.20
C TYR A 123 -4.33 4.13 -9.44
N LEU A 124 -4.35 4.04 -8.10
CA LEU A 124 -3.14 3.90 -7.30
C LEU A 124 -2.56 2.49 -7.47
N LEU A 125 -3.41 1.46 -7.41
CA LEU A 125 -3.00 0.07 -7.67
C LEU A 125 -2.35 -0.08 -9.06
N ALA A 126 -2.90 0.57 -10.08
CA ALA A 126 -2.34 0.57 -11.42
C ALA A 126 -0.96 1.25 -11.50
N ARG A 127 -0.75 2.36 -10.76
CA ARG A 127 0.56 3.03 -10.68
C ARG A 127 1.63 2.18 -10.00
N HIS A 128 1.21 1.27 -9.12
CA HIS A 128 2.07 0.31 -8.45
C HIS A 128 2.21 -1.01 -9.23
N GLY A 129 1.59 -1.15 -10.40
CA GLY A 129 1.67 -2.37 -11.22
C GLY A 129 0.88 -3.57 -10.68
N LEU A 130 0.05 -3.38 -9.64
CA LEU A 130 -0.72 -4.46 -9.01
C LEU A 130 -2.00 -4.81 -9.77
N LEU A 131 -2.49 -3.90 -10.62
CA LEU A 131 -3.75 -4.07 -11.35
C LEU A 131 -3.68 -3.37 -12.71
N GLU A 132 -3.94 -4.11 -13.78
CA GLU A 132 -4.08 -3.54 -15.12
C GLU A 132 -5.53 -3.11 -15.38
N ILE A 133 -5.74 -1.81 -15.61
CA ILE A 133 -7.06 -1.28 -15.95
C ILE A 133 -7.24 -1.31 -17.46
N LYS A 134 -7.94 -2.31 -18.00
CA LYS A 134 -8.37 -2.33 -19.41
C LYS A 134 -9.43 -1.23 -19.63
N LYS A 135 -9.01 -0.08 -20.17
CA LYS A 135 -9.91 1.06 -20.43
C LYS A 135 -10.40 1.05 -21.88
N GLN A 136 -11.71 0.90 -22.07
CA GLN A 136 -12.38 1.29 -23.32
C GLN A 136 -12.68 2.78 -23.29
N THR A 137 -12.56 3.46 -24.44
CA THR A 137 -12.83 4.90 -24.51
C THR A 137 -14.30 5.19 -24.16
N HIS A 138 -14.56 6.35 -23.56
CA HIS A 138 -15.91 6.72 -23.14
C HIS A 138 -16.87 6.86 -24.34
N LYS A 139 -16.35 7.31 -25.49
CA LYS A 139 -17.06 7.38 -26.77
C LYS A 139 -17.52 6.00 -27.24
N GLN A 140 -16.62 5.02 -27.32
CA GLN A 140 -16.96 3.65 -27.72
C GLN A 140 -18.01 3.01 -26.81
N ARG A 141 -17.95 3.26 -25.49
CA ARG A 141 -18.95 2.76 -24.53
C ARG A 141 -20.33 3.38 -24.76
N LYS A 142 -20.40 4.68 -25.02
CA LYS A 142 -21.65 5.40 -25.32
C LYS A 142 -22.26 4.93 -26.65
N GLU A 143 -21.44 4.79 -27.68
CA GLU A 143 -21.89 4.29 -28.98
C GLU A 143 -22.40 2.85 -28.89
N ARG A 144 -21.68 1.95 -28.21
CA ARG A 144 -22.15 0.57 -27.97
C ARG A 144 -23.48 0.58 -27.20
N LYS A 145 -23.61 1.39 -26.14
CA LYS A 145 -24.87 1.54 -25.38
C LYS A 145 -26.02 2.00 -26.28
N ASN A 146 -25.79 2.98 -27.16
CA ASN A 146 -26.81 3.48 -28.08
C ASN A 146 -27.18 2.46 -29.17
N ARG A 147 -26.23 1.64 -29.65
CA ARG A 147 -26.53 0.52 -30.57
C ARG A 147 -27.35 -0.58 -29.90
N MET A 148 -26.98 -0.97 -28.67
CA MET A 148 -27.68 -2.02 -27.91
C MET A 148 -29.12 -1.62 -27.53
N LYS A 149 -29.41 -0.32 -27.38
CA LYS A 149 -30.78 0.16 -27.13
C LYS A 149 -31.75 -0.12 -28.29
N LYS A 150 -31.26 -0.25 -29.53
CA LYS A 150 -32.10 -0.45 -30.74
C LYS A 150 -32.59 -1.89 -30.93
N VAL A 151 -32.02 -2.86 -30.22
CA VAL A 151 -32.32 -4.30 -30.39
C VAL A 151 -32.87 -4.89 -29.08
N ARG A 152 -33.67 -5.96 -29.18
CA ARG A 152 -34.28 -6.65 -28.03
C ARG A 152 -33.76 -8.09 -27.87
N GLY A 153 -33.92 -8.65 -26.67
CA GLY A 153 -33.55 -10.03 -26.36
C GLY A 153 -32.06 -10.33 -26.57
N THR A 154 -31.77 -11.55 -27.01
CA THR A 154 -30.41 -12.08 -27.23
C THR A 154 -29.65 -11.36 -28.35
N ALA A 155 -30.34 -10.59 -29.21
CA ALA A 155 -29.71 -9.80 -30.27
C ALA A 155 -28.79 -8.67 -29.73
N LYS A 156 -28.91 -8.29 -28.45
CA LYS A 156 -28.01 -7.32 -27.80
C LYS A 156 -26.59 -7.83 -27.63
N ALA A 157 -26.41 -9.13 -27.40
CA ALA A 157 -25.08 -9.72 -27.19
C ALA A 157 -24.26 -9.78 -28.49
N LYS A 158 -24.93 -9.77 -29.65
CA LYS A 158 -24.31 -9.89 -30.97
C LYS A 158 -23.87 -8.54 -31.58
N LYS A 159 -24.08 -7.39 -30.92
CA LYS A 159 -23.97 -6.04 -31.50
C LYS A 159 -23.19 -5.04 -30.63
#